data_AF-A0A679JV93-F1
#
_entry.id   AF-A0A679JV93-F1
#
_cell.length_a   1.000
_cell.length_b   1.000
_cell.length_c   1.000
_cell.angle_alpha   90.00
_cell.angle_beta   90.00
_cell.angle_gamma   90.00
#
_symmetry.space_group_name_H-M   'P 1'
#
loop_
_entity.id
_entity.type
_entity.pdbx_description
1 polymer ?
#
loop_
_entity_poly.entity_id
_entity_poly.type
_entity_poly.pdbx_seq_one_letter_code
_entity_poly.pdbx_strand_id
1 'polypeptide(L)'
;MDPKRPWECADMSQVRTEIDRIDAALVDLIAERFGYVDRAWQLKMSSREGAVVPWRIQQVIDRVKAQAAEKGLPPEMVEMVGAQWRNMIGWFVQFEEEKLRQVQNDTQKSGVDGA
;
A
#
# COMPACT_ATOMS: atom_id res chain seq x y z
N MET A 1 11.00 -2.87 -25.63
CA MET A 1 11.37 -4.29 -25.60
C MET A 1 10.57 -4.93 -24.49
N ASP A 2 10.04 -6.12 -24.73
CA ASP A 2 9.38 -6.88 -23.67
C ASP A 2 10.40 -7.28 -22.59
N PRO A 3 10.00 -7.33 -21.31
CA PRO A 3 10.87 -7.81 -20.23
C PRO A 3 11.40 -9.21 -20.52
N LYS A 4 12.67 -9.45 -20.19
CA LYS A 4 13.23 -10.80 -20.28
C LYS A 4 12.57 -11.72 -19.26
N ARG A 5 12.26 -12.95 -19.68
CA ARG A 5 11.86 -14.01 -18.76
C ARG A 5 13.09 -14.45 -17.95
N PRO A 6 12.90 -14.99 -16.73
CA PRO A 6 14.03 -15.40 -15.89
C PRO A 6 15.01 -16.34 -16.61
N TRP A 7 14.52 -17.29 -17.40
CA TRP A 7 15.36 -18.25 -18.15
C TRP A 7 16.00 -17.69 -19.43
N GLU A 8 15.70 -16.44 -19.81
CA GLU A 8 16.33 -15.74 -20.94
C GLU A 8 17.52 -14.87 -20.49
N CYS A 9 17.72 -14.69 -19.19
CA CYS A 9 18.85 -13.97 -18.65
C CYS A 9 20.13 -14.82 -18.78
N ALA A 10 21.12 -14.32 -19.52
CA ALA A 10 22.38 -15.04 -19.76
C ALA A 10 23.41 -14.86 -18.63
N ASP A 11 23.25 -13.85 -17.79
CA ASP A 11 24.19 -13.49 -16.72
C ASP A 11 23.49 -12.76 -15.56
N MET A 12 24.21 -12.57 -14.45
CA MET A 12 23.70 -11.91 -13.26
C MET A 12 23.42 -10.41 -13.44
N SER A 13 24.05 -9.74 -14.41
CA SER A 13 23.76 -8.34 -14.70
C SER A 13 22.35 -8.21 -15.28
N GLN A 14 21.98 -9.10 -16.19
CA GLN A 14 20.65 -9.11 -16.80
C GLN A 14 19.55 -9.43 -15.77
N VAL A 15 19.81 -10.39 -14.87
CA VAL A 15 18.89 -10.70 -13.77
C VAL A 15 18.65 -9.47 -12.90
N ARG A 16 19.71 -8.75 -12.51
CA ARG A 16 19.59 -7.54 -11.68
C ARG A 16 18.82 -6.44 -12.39
N THR A 17 19.08 -6.21 -13.68
CA THR A 17 18.31 -5.24 -14.47
C THR A 17 16.81 -5.54 -14.47
N GLU A 18 16.41 -6.81 -14.60
CA GLU A 18 14.99 -7.16 -14.55
C GLU A 18 14.39 -7.05 -13.15
N ILE A 19 15.17 -7.33 -12.09
CA ILE A 19 14.75 -7.08 -10.70
C ILE A 19 14.54 -5.58 -10.46
N ASP A 20 15.51 -4.74 -10.83
CA ASP A 20 15.42 -3.29 -10.67
C ASP A 20 14.18 -2.73 -11.38
N ARG A 21 13.86 -3.26 -12.58
CA ARG A 21 12.65 -2.92 -13.33
C ARG A 21 11.38 -3.32 -12.57
N ILE A 22 11.35 -4.51 -11.98
CA ILE A 22 10.21 -4.97 -11.17
C ILE A 22 10.05 -4.10 -9.93
N ASP A 23 11.14 -3.78 -9.24
CA ASP A 23 11.13 -2.97 -8.02
C ASP A 23 10.62 -1.55 -8.31
N ALA A 24 11.05 -0.94 -9.42
CA ALA A 24 10.51 0.34 -9.89
C ALA A 24 8.99 0.27 -10.11
N ALA A 25 8.51 -0.76 -10.81
CA ALA A 25 7.08 -0.95 -11.05
C ALA A 25 6.30 -1.20 -9.75
N LEU A 26 6.87 -1.91 -8.77
CA LEU A 26 6.26 -2.10 -7.45
C LEU A 26 6.12 -0.77 -6.71
N VAL A 27 7.15 0.08 -6.74
CA VAL A 27 7.10 1.42 -6.12
C VAL A 27 6.01 2.28 -6.77
N ASP A 28 5.93 2.30 -8.10
CA ASP A 28 4.89 3.04 -8.82
C ASP A 28 3.48 2.57 -8.41
N LEU A 29 3.26 1.25 -8.35
CA LEU A 29 1.98 0.67 -7.93
C LEU A 29 1.65 0.95 -6.45
N ILE A 30 2.65 0.98 -5.57
CA ILE A 30 2.46 1.35 -4.17
C ILE A 30 2.04 2.82 -4.07
N ALA A 31 2.66 3.72 -4.84
CA ALA A 31 2.31 5.14 -4.87
C ALA A 31 0.88 5.35 -5.41
N GLU A 32 0.52 4.67 -6.50
CA GLU A 32 -0.85 4.70 -7.03
C GLU A 32 -1.87 4.20 -6.00
N ARG A 33 -1.57 3.05 -5.37
CA ARG A 33 -2.42 2.49 -4.31
C ARG A 33 -2.58 3.46 -3.15
N PHE A 34 -1.51 4.16 -2.76
CA PHE A 34 -1.57 5.18 -1.72
C PHE A 34 -2.50 6.33 -2.10
N GLY A 35 -2.44 6.82 -3.34
CA GLY A 35 -3.36 7.85 -3.85
C GLY A 35 -4.84 7.48 -3.72
N TYR A 36 -5.20 6.20 -3.93
CA TYR A 36 -6.57 5.73 -3.69
C TYR A 36 -6.95 5.71 -2.20
N VAL A 37 -6.00 5.47 -1.30
CA VAL A 37 -6.26 5.52 0.14
C VAL A 37 -6.45 6.96 0.61
N ASP A 38 -5.63 7.90 0.16
CA ASP A 38 -5.83 9.34 0.42
C ASP A 38 -7.20 9.78 -0.10
N ARG A 39 -7.57 9.38 -1.32
CA ARG A 39 -8.90 9.68 -1.87
C ARG A 39 -10.02 9.07 -1.03
N ALA A 40 -9.88 7.83 -0.57
CA ALA A 40 -10.85 7.19 0.30
C ALA A 40 -11.00 7.96 1.62
N TRP A 41 -9.92 8.51 2.16
CA TRP A 41 -9.94 9.30 3.39
C TRP A 41 -10.69 10.62 3.21
N GLN A 42 -10.43 11.34 2.12
CA GLN A 42 -11.17 12.55 1.75
C GLN A 42 -12.68 12.29 1.63
N LEU A 43 -13.07 11.14 1.10
CA LEU A 43 -14.48 10.72 0.97
C LEU A 43 -15.10 10.30 2.30
N LYS A 44 -14.31 9.73 3.21
CA LYS A 44 -14.80 9.16 4.47
C LYS A 44 -14.98 10.17 5.60
N MET A 45 -14.54 11.42 5.44
CA MET A 45 -14.78 12.51 6.40
C MET A 45 -16.27 12.82 6.62
N SER A 46 -17.16 12.31 5.75
CA SER A 46 -18.62 12.44 5.87
C SER A 46 -19.36 11.13 6.21
N SER A 47 -18.65 10.02 6.48
CA SER A 47 -19.25 8.69 6.62
C SER A 47 -19.20 8.13 8.05
N ARG A 48 -20.22 7.36 8.45
CA ARG A 48 -20.33 6.74 9.79
C ARG A 48 -19.41 5.54 10.01
N GLU A 49 -18.89 4.91 8.97
CA GLU A 49 -18.09 3.67 9.08
C GLU A 49 -16.69 3.88 9.67
N GLY A 50 -16.24 5.13 9.76
CA GLY A 50 -14.87 5.43 10.13
C GLY A 50 -13.88 5.09 9.02
N ALA A 51 -12.66 5.59 9.19
CA ALA A 51 -11.65 5.51 8.15
C ALA A 51 -11.09 4.07 8.00
N VAL A 52 -10.95 3.35 9.11
CA VAL A 52 -10.43 1.99 9.20
C VAL A 52 -11.58 0.98 9.28
N VAL A 53 -11.64 0.04 8.34
CA VAL A 53 -12.70 -0.98 8.26
C VAL A 53 -12.08 -2.38 8.36
N PRO A 54 -12.08 -3.03 9.55
CA PRO A 54 -11.32 -4.25 9.79
C PRO A 54 -11.65 -5.42 8.86
N TRP A 55 -12.94 -5.67 8.61
CA TRP A 55 -13.37 -6.75 7.71
C TRP A 55 -12.85 -6.55 6.29
N ARG A 56 -12.77 -5.30 5.82
CA ARG A 56 -12.29 -4.98 4.47
C ARG A 56 -10.78 -5.19 4.38
N ILE A 57 -10.03 -4.85 5.42
CA ILE A 57 -8.59 -5.10 5.51
C ILE A 57 -8.31 -6.60 5.42
N GLN A 58 -9.02 -7.41 6.22
CA GLN A 58 -8.89 -8.87 6.18
C GLN A 58 -9.19 -9.42 4.78
N GLN A 59 -10.28 -8.96 4.15
CA GLN A 59 -10.64 -9.37 2.80
C GLN A 59 -9.55 -9.01 1.76
N VAL A 60 -8.87 -7.87 1.87
CA VAL A 60 -7.74 -7.54 0.98
C VAL A 60 -6.60 -8.53 1.17
N ILE A 61 -6.24 -8.82 2.41
CA ILE A 61 -5.14 -9.72 2.77
C ILE A 61 -5.42 -11.13 2.25
N ASP A 62 -6.63 -11.64 2.46
CA ASP A 62 -7.01 -12.98 2.00
C ASP A 62 -6.92 -13.11 0.48
N ARG A 63 -7.36 -12.07 -0.25
CA ARG A 63 -7.29 -12.03 -1.72
C ARG A 63 -5.86 -12.07 -2.24
N VAL A 64 -4.95 -11.28 -1.64
CA VAL A 64 -3.56 -11.27 -2.12
C VAL A 64 -2.81 -12.53 -1.76
N LYS A 65 -3.14 -13.16 -0.62
CA LYS A 65 -2.64 -14.49 -0.26
C LYS A 65 -3.12 -15.56 -1.25
N ALA A 66 -4.41 -15.54 -1.61
CA ALA A 66 -4.96 -16.45 -2.61
C ALA A 66 -4.27 -16.26 -3.97
N GLN A 67 -4.11 -15.01 -4.41
CA GLN A 67 -3.40 -14.71 -5.66
C GLN A 67 -1.93 -15.16 -5.64
N ALA A 68 -1.23 -14.99 -4.51
CA ALA A 68 0.14 -15.49 -4.34
C ALA A 68 0.21 -17.03 -4.46
N ALA A 69 -0.74 -17.73 -3.84
CA ALA A 69 -0.83 -19.19 -3.92
C ALA A 69 -1.14 -19.67 -5.34
N GLU A 70 -2.07 -19.02 -6.05
CA GLU A 70 -2.41 -19.32 -7.45
C GLU A 70 -1.22 -19.13 -8.41
N LYS A 71 -0.28 -18.24 -8.07
CA LYS A 71 0.97 -18.05 -8.82
C LYS A 71 2.05 -19.07 -8.47
N GLY A 72 1.76 -20.04 -7.60
CA GLY A 72 2.67 -21.12 -7.22
C GLY A 72 3.75 -20.71 -6.22
N LEU A 73 3.56 -19.62 -5.47
CA LEU A 73 4.48 -19.25 -4.41
C LEU A 73 4.43 -20.28 -3.26
N PRO A 74 5.57 -20.62 -2.64
CA PRO A 74 5.61 -21.46 -1.45
C PRO A 74 4.78 -20.90 -0.29
N PRO A 75 4.27 -21.74 0.62
CA PRO A 75 3.42 -21.30 1.73
C PRO A 75 4.01 -20.16 2.57
N GLU A 76 5.30 -20.21 2.88
CA GLU A 76 6.02 -19.17 3.62
C GLU A 76 6.03 -17.83 2.88
N MET A 77 6.13 -17.86 1.54
CA MET A 77 6.10 -16.67 0.69
C MET A 77 4.68 -16.10 0.60
N VAL A 78 3.64 -16.93 0.59
CA VAL A 78 2.24 -16.49 0.67
C VAL A 78 1.98 -15.73 1.97
N GLU A 79 2.47 -16.25 3.09
CA GLU A 79 2.34 -15.55 4.38
C GLU A 79 3.13 -14.25 4.41
N MET A 80 4.34 -14.24 3.85
CA MET A 80 5.14 -13.03 3.69
C MET A 80 4.36 -11.98 2.88
N VAL A 81 3.76 -12.33 1.74
CA VAL A 81 2.90 -11.43 0.95
C VAL A 81 1.78 -10.85 1.81
N GLY A 82 1.05 -11.69 2.54
CA GLY A 82 0.00 -11.23 3.46
C GLY A 82 0.51 -10.25 4.52
N ALA A 83 1.69 -10.51 5.08
CA ALA A 83 2.33 -9.62 6.05
C ALA A 83 2.72 -8.26 5.45
N GLN A 84 3.25 -8.24 4.22
CA GLN A 84 3.57 -6.97 3.55
C GLN A 84 2.33 -6.11 3.31
N TRP A 85 1.20 -6.72 2.94
CA TRP A 85 -0.05 -5.98 2.80
C TRP A 85 -0.58 -5.43 4.14
N ARG A 86 -0.47 -6.21 5.22
CA ARG A 86 -0.80 -5.73 6.58
C ARG A 86 0.05 -4.51 6.94
N ASN A 87 1.36 -4.59 6.74
CA ASN A 87 2.30 -3.52 7.06
C ASN A 87 1.99 -2.25 6.24
N MET A 88 1.84 -2.39 4.92
CA MET A 88 1.53 -1.28 4.04
C MET A 88 0.20 -0.60 4.42
N ILE A 89 -0.86 -1.38 4.69
CA ILE A 89 -2.15 -0.82 5.11
C ILE A 89 -2.02 -0.10 6.46
N GLY A 90 -1.31 -0.69 7.43
CA GLY A 90 -1.07 -0.07 8.73
C GLY A 90 -0.37 1.28 8.60
N TRP A 91 0.67 1.36 7.77
CA TRP A 91 1.39 2.60 7.48
C TRP A 91 0.48 3.66 6.86
N PHE A 92 -0.34 3.30 5.87
CA PHE A 92 -1.23 4.27 5.21
C PHE A 92 -2.28 4.83 6.18
N VAL A 93 -2.84 3.98 7.04
CA VAL A 93 -3.80 4.41 8.09
C VAL A 93 -3.13 5.39 9.05
N GLN A 94 -1.96 5.03 9.59
CA GLN A 94 -1.24 5.88 10.55
C GLN A 94 -0.85 7.23 9.94
N PHE A 95 -0.39 7.24 8.69
CA PHE A 95 -0.03 8.47 7.98
C PHE A 95 -1.22 9.43 7.86
N GLU A 96 -2.38 8.92 7.43
CA GLU A 96 -3.59 9.75 7.27
C GLU A 96 -4.18 10.22 8.62
N GLU A 97 -4.12 9.38 9.66
CA GLU A 97 -4.52 9.77 11.02
C GLU A 97 -3.68 10.94 11.56
N GLU A 98 -2.37 10.91 11.35
CA GLU A 98 -1.47 11.98 11.78
C GLU A 98 -1.67 13.26 10.95
N LYS A 99 -1.86 13.14 9.63
CA LYS A 99 -2.21 14.27 8.77
C LYS A 99 -3.50 14.96 9.22
N LEU A 100 -4.54 14.21 9.58
CA LEU A 100 -5.78 14.79 10.13
C LEU A 100 -5.55 15.51 11.46
N ARG A 101 -4.75 14.91 12.35
CA ARG A 101 -4.42 15.52 13.66
C ARG A 101 -3.73 16.87 13.47
N GLN A 102 -2.81 16.98 12.52
CA GLN A 102 -2.13 18.24 12.19
C GLN A 102 -3.10 19.30 11.68
N VAL A 103 -3.99 18.95 10.75
CA VAL A 103 -5.02 19.88 10.23
C VAL A 103 -5.94 20.39 11.35
N GLN A 104 -6.33 19.53 12.29
CA GLN A 104 -7.15 19.92 13.45
C GLN A 104 -6.40 20.90 14.37
N ASN A 105 -5.12 20.62 14.66
CA ASN A 105 -4.29 21.46 15.51
C ASN A 105 -4.07 22.86 14.89
N ASP A 106 -3.87 22.95 13.58
CA ASP A 106 -3.67 24.22 12.87
C ASP A 106 -4.96 25.05 12.83
N THR A 107 -6.10 24.39 12.61
CA THR A 107 -7.43 25.04 12.67
C THR A 107 -7.66 25.63 14.06
N GLN A 108 -7.28 24.92 15.12
CA GLN A 108 -7.51 25.34 16.50
C GLN A 108 -6.60 26.49 16.94
N LYS A 109 -5.36 26.58 16.43
CA LYS A 109 -4.46 27.72 16.67
C LYS A 109 -4.92 28.99 15.94
N SER A 110 -5.36 28.86 14.69
CA SER A 110 -5.81 30.01 13.89
C SER A 110 -7.08 30.69 14.42
N GLY A 111 -7.90 29.97 15.21
CA GLY A 111 -9.07 30.52 15.88
C GLY A 111 -8.80 31.24 17.20
N VAL A 112 -7.58 31.13 17.78
CA VAL A 112 -7.21 31.74 19.07
C VAL A 112 -6.52 33.09 18.89
N ASP A 113 -5.84 33.33 17.76
CA ASP A 113 -5.15 34.60 17.47
C ASP A 113 -6.08 35.71 16.91
N GLY A 114 -7.39 35.45 16.83
CA GLY A 114 -8.41 36.37 16.29
C GLY A 114 -9.45 36.86 17.30
N ALA A 115 -9.25 36.63 18.61
CA ALA A 115 -10.17 37.03 19.68
C ALA A 115 -9.58 38.11 20.60
#